data_AF-A0A5E7YLY9-F1
#
_entry.id   AF-A0A5E7YLY9-F1
#
_cell.length_a   1.000
_cell.length_b   1.000
_cell.length_c   1.000
_cell.angle_alpha   90.00
_cell.angle_beta   90.00
_cell.angle_gamma   90.00
#
_symmetry.space_group_name_H-M   'P 1'
#
loop_
_entity.id
_entity.type
_entity.pdbx_description
1 polymer ?
#
loop_
_entity_poly.entity_id
_entity_poly.type
_entity_poly.pdbx_seq_one_letter_code
_entity_poly.pdbx_strand_id
1 'polypeptide(L)'
;MTGRVRFDLEPLAPFVFEVGGEAFSYSTCYVFAEIADRSAGTDDTVFKARDGRFFHVVITADEGDNADGLGVHHGWYTANQIDAERAVKLRESWAVLRPQPAAPGGSFA
;
A
#
# COMPACT_ATOMS: atom_id res chain seq x y z
N MET A 1 -17.56 5.83 5.86
CA MET A 1 -16.78 7.06 5.61
C MET A 1 -15.32 6.67 5.60
N THR A 2 -14.64 6.78 4.48
CA THR A 2 -13.18 6.62 4.45
C THR A 2 -12.56 7.95 4.82
N GLY A 3 -12.28 8.13 6.11
CA GLY A 3 -11.59 9.31 6.62
C GLY A 3 -10.09 9.19 6.42
N ARG A 4 -9.40 10.32 6.34
CA ARG A 4 -7.95 10.36 6.56
C ARG A 4 -7.65 9.99 8.00
N VAL A 5 -6.78 9.02 8.22
CA VAL A 5 -6.37 8.57 9.55
C VAL A 5 -4.95 9.05 9.79
N ARG A 6 -4.75 9.74 10.92
CA ARG A 6 -3.44 10.19 11.36
C ARG A 6 -2.66 8.98 11.86
N PHE A 7 -1.37 8.92 11.56
CA PHE A 7 -0.47 7.96 12.20
C PHE A 7 0.82 8.65 12.64
N ASP A 8 1.40 8.07 13.68
CA ASP A 8 2.64 8.48 14.31
C ASP A 8 3.32 7.19 14.81
N LEU A 9 4.38 6.78 14.10
CA LEU A 9 5.08 5.52 14.36
C LEU A 9 6.38 5.80 15.09
N GLU A 10 6.61 5.01 16.14
CA GLU A 10 7.93 4.90 16.73
C GLU A 10 8.92 4.35 15.67
N PRO A 11 10.20 4.77 15.72
CA PRO A 11 11.22 4.22 14.83
C PRO A 11 11.23 2.69 14.89
N LEU A 12 11.18 2.03 13.73
CA LEU A 12 11.11 0.56 13.54
C LEU A 12 9.74 -0.08 13.82
N ALA A 13 8.72 0.67 14.23
CA ALA A 13 7.37 0.12 14.32
C ALA A 13 6.82 -0.17 12.91
N PRO A 14 6.22 -1.35 12.67
CA PRO A 14 5.62 -1.63 11.37
C PRO A 14 4.37 -0.76 11.17
N PHE A 15 4.21 -0.23 9.97
CA PHE A 15 2.96 0.44 9.60
C PHE A 15 1.77 -0.54 9.63
N VAL A 16 0.67 -0.08 10.22
CA VAL A 16 -0.59 -0.80 10.35
C VAL A 16 -1.70 0.12 9.85
N PHE A 17 -2.59 -0.40 9.00
CA PHE A 17 -3.78 0.31 8.55
C PHE A 17 -5.05 -0.45 8.96
N GLU A 18 -6.10 0.31 9.20
CA GLU A 18 -7.40 -0.24 9.59
C GLU A 18 -8.43 -0.13 8.46
N VAL A 19 -9.18 -1.21 8.23
CA VAL A 19 -10.32 -1.25 7.32
C VAL A 19 -11.49 -1.94 8.02
N GLY A 20 -12.60 -1.24 8.19
CA GLY A 20 -13.81 -1.82 8.80
C GLY A 20 -13.64 -2.27 10.26
N GLY A 21 -12.70 -1.68 11.00
CA GLY A 21 -12.38 -2.05 12.39
C GLY A 21 -11.41 -3.23 12.53
N GLU A 22 -10.88 -3.75 11.42
CA GLU A 22 -9.83 -4.77 11.40
C GLU A 22 -8.50 -4.13 11.02
N ALA A 23 -7.43 -4.49 11.73
CA ALA A 23 -6.09 -3.96 11.54
C ALA A 23 -5.23 -4.90 10.68
N PHE A 24 -4.50 -4.32 9.72
CA PHE A 24 -3.63 -5.04 8.79
C PHE A 24 -2.23 -4.44 8.83
N SER A 25 -1.21 -5.30 8.95
CA SER A 25 0.19 -4.89 8.93
C SER A 25 0.81 -5.15 7.56
N TYR A 26 1.76 -4.29 7.16
CA TYR A 26 2.62 -4.52 5.99
C TYR A 26 3.32 -5.89 6.04
N SER A 27 3.67 -6.38 7.24
CA SER A 27 4.31 -7.70 7.42
C SER A 27 3.40 -8.89 7.09
N THR A 28 2.08 -8.68 7.13
CA THR A 28 1.06 -9.71 6.90
C THR A 28 0.42 -9.64 5.51
N CYS A 29 0.68 -8.56 4.78
CA CYS A 29 0.17 -8.28 3.45
C CYS A 29 1.29 -8.34 2.41
N TYR A 30 0.92 -8.54 1.14
CA TYR A 30 1.83 -8.50 0.01
C TYR A 30 1.52 -7.28 -0.85
N VAL A 31 2.55 -6.55 -1.29
CA VAL A 31 2.39 -5.47 -2.27
C VAL A 31 1.97 -6.07 -3.60
N PHE A 32 0.75 -5.80 -4.02
CA PHE A 32 0.19 -6.27 -5.29
C PHE A 32 0.44 -5.28 -6.43
N ALA A 33 0.36 -3.98 -6.15
CA ALA A 33 0.73 -2.88 -7.04
C ALA A 33 1.15 -1.68 -6.20
N GLU A 34 2.08 -0.86 -6.67
CA GLU A 34 2.57 0.33 -5.96
C GLU A 34 2.91 1.41 -6.99
N ILE A 35 2.51 2.65 -6.72
CA ILE A 35 3.03 3.86 -7.34
C ILE A 35 3.43 4.81 -6.22
N ALA A 36 4.73 5.05 -6.08
CA ALA A 36 5.28 5.88 -5.01
C ALA A 36 6.08 7.05 -5.59
N ASP A 37 5.74 8.26 -5.16
CA ASP A 37 6.57 9.44 -5.31
C ASP A 37 7.16 9.79 -3.95
N ARG A 38 8.32 9.19 -3.68
CA ARG A 38 9.04 9.39 -2.42
C ARG A 38 9.52 10.82 -2.24
N SER A 39 9.75 11.56 -3.33
CA SER A 39 10.14 12.96 -3.26
C SER A 39 8.99 13.86 -2.81
N ALA A 40 7.77 13.47 -3.15
CA ALA A 40 6.53 14.09 -2.68
C ALA A 40 5.97 13.45 -1.41
N GLY A 41 6.71 12.52 -0.78
CA GLY A 41 6.27 11.82 0.43
C GLY A 41 4.97 11.03 0.26
N THR A 42 4.65 10.58 -0.95
CA THR A 42 3.37 9.90 -1.25
C THR A 42 3.62 8.46 -1.72
N ASP A 43 2.90 7.53 -1.10
CA ASP A 43 2.90 6.11 -1.47
C ASP A 43 1.45 5.68 -1.71
N ASP A 44 1.16 5.22 -2.93
CA ASP A 44 -0.15 4.69 -3.29
C ASP A 44 0.00 3.19 -3.65
N THR A 45 -0.48 2.34 -2.74
CA THR A 45 -0.24 0.91 -2.77
C THR A 45 -1.55 0.11 -2.72
N VAL A 46 -1.62 -0.93 -3.55
CA VAL A 46 -2.60 -2.01 -3.43
C VAL A 46 -1.95 -3.18 -2.72
N PHE A 47 -2.47 -3.54 -1.55
CA PHE A 47 -2.10 -4.72 -0.78
C PHE A 47 -3.02 -5.90 -1.09
N LYS A 48 -2.47 -7.11 -1.04
CA LYS A 48 -3.20 -8.37 -0.98
C LYS A 48 -2.95 -9.06 0.36
N ALA A 49 -3.99 -9.30 1.14
CA ALA A 49 -3.89 -10.07 2.38
C ALA A 49 -3.86 -11.59 2.13
N ARG A 50 -3.49 -12.36 3.16
CA ARG A 50 -3.39 -13.83 3.10
C ARG A 50 -4.72 -14.52 2.80
N ASP A 51 -5.83 -13.91 3.21
CA ASP A 51 -7.18 -14.37 2.93
C ASP A 51 -7.65 -14.05 1.49
N GLY A 52 -6.83 -13.37 0.70
CA GLY A 52 -7.11 -13.00 -0.68
C GLY A 52 -7.84 -11.67 -0.86
N ARG A 53 -8.17 -10.95 0.22
CA ARG A 53 -8.74 -9.59 0.12
C ARG A 53 -7.70 -8.60 -0.40
N PHE A 54 -8.20 -7.58 -1.11
CA PHE A 54 -7.38 -6.49 -1.62
C PHE A 54 -7.71 -5.18 -0.92
N PHE A 55 -6.67 -4.41 -0.61
CA PHE A 55 -6.79 -3.12 0.05
C PHE A 55 -6.02 -2.06 -0.73
N HIS A 56 -6.68 -0.95 -1.04
CA HIS A 56 -6.06 0.24 -1.59
C HIS A 56 -5.73 1.19 -0.47
N VAL A 57 -4.44 1.48 -0.28
CA VAL A 57 -3.90 2.29 0.79
C VAL A 57 -3.07 3.42 0.21
N VAL A 58 -3.44 4.66 0.52
CA VAL A 58 -2.68 5.86 0.13
C VAL A 58 -2.10 6.48 1.38
N ILE A 59 -0.79 6.66 1.41
CA ILE A 59 -0.03 7.30 2.49
C ILE A 59 0.52 8.64 1.99
N THR A 60 0.42 9.65 2.85
CA THR A 60 1.06 10.95 2.66
C THR A 60 1.86 11.28 3.92
N ALA A 61 3.17 11.42 3.76
CA ALA A 61 4.09 11.83 4.81
C ALA A 61 3.90 13.31 5.17
N ASP A 62 4.26 13.67 6.41
CA ASP A 62 4.36 15.08 6.78
C ASP A 62 5.61 15.75 6.19
N GLU A 63 5.56 17.08 6.12
CA GLU A 63 6.66 17.90 5.63
C GLU A 63 7.90 17.75 6.55
N GLY A 64 9.03 17.33 5.97
CA GLY A 64 10.28 17.09 6.69
C GLY A 64 10.51 15.64 7.11
N ASP A 65 9.48 14.79 7.05
CA ASP A 65 9.61 13.34 7.24
C ASP A 65 9.91 12.68 5.89
N ASN A 66 11.12 12.94 5.38
CA ASN A 66 11.59 12.29 4.16
C ASN A 66 11.83 10.82 4.48
N ALA A 67 11.09 9.95 3.79
CA ALA A 67 11.21 8.51 3.93
C ALA A 67 12.70 8.10 4.00
N ASP A 68 13.13 7.70 5.19
CA ASP A 68 14.44 7.10 5.36
C ASP A 68 14.44 5.72 4.66
N GLY A 69 15.54 4.97 4.76
CA GLY A 69 15.57 3.61 4.21
C GLY A 69 14.50 2.66 4.79
N LEU A 70 13.73 3.09 5.80
CA LEU A 70 12.76 2.31 6.56
C LEU A 70 11.31 2.75 6.33
N GLY A 71 11.05 3.94 5.78
CA GLY A 71 9.73 4.37 5.31
C GLY A 71 9.25 5.70 5.90
N VAL A 72 7.93 5.90 5.89
CA VAL A 72 7.26 7.10 6.43
C VAL A 72 6.84 6.81 7.89
N HIS A 73 7.24 7.66 8.84
CA HIS A 73 6.95 7.47 10.26
C HIS A 73 5.75 8.30 10.73
N HIS A 74 5.57 9.48 10.15
CA HIS A 74 4.50 10.42 10.50
C HIS A 74 3.73 10.85 9.25
N GLY A 75 2.40 10.85 9.33
CA GLY A 75 1.59 11.24 8.19
C GLY A 75 0.12 10.94 8.32
N TRP A 76 -0.51 10.78 7.17
CA TRP A 76 -1.91 10.40 7.05
C TRP A 76 -2.05 9.26 6.06
N TYR A 77 -3.00 8.38 6.31
CA TYR A 77 -3.38 7.37 5.34
C TYR A 77 -4.88 7.36 5.07
N THR A 78 -5.25 6.84 3.89
CA THR A 78 -6.59 6.34 3.62
C THR A 78 -6.48 4.87 3.24
N ALA A 79 -7.43 4.05 3.67
CA ALA A 79 -7.43 2.62 3.38
C ALA A 79 -8.84 2.16 3.02
N ASN A 80 -8.98 1.43 1.92
CA ASN A 80 -10.25 0.89 1.45
C ASN A 80 -10.07 -0.55 1.01
N GLN A 81 -11.01 -1.42 1.37
CA GLN A 81 -11.12 -2.71 0.69
C GLN A 81 -11.62 -2.47 -0.74
N ILE A 82 -10.98 -3.12 -1.70
CA ILE A 82 -11.38 -3.13 -3.11
C ILE A 82 -11.57 -4.57 -3.58
N ASP A 83 -12.32 -4.76 -4.66
CA ASP A 83 -12.44 -6.05 -5.31
C ASP A 83 -11.20 -6.39 -6.16
N ALA A 84 -11.10 -7.65 -6.57
CA ALA A 84 -9.98 -8.14 -7.37
C ALA A 84 -9.93 -7.50 -8.77
N GLU A 85 -11.09 -7.21 -9.38
CA GLU A 85 -11.16 -6.58 -10.70
C GLU A 85 -10.55 -5.17 -10.68
N ARG A 86 -10.89 -4.38 -9.66
CA ARG A 86 -10.34 -3.05 -9.44
C ARG A 86 -8.85 -3.10 -9.14
N ALA A 87 -8.41 -4.08 -8.33
CA ALA A 87 -6.99 -4.27 -8.04
C ALA A 87 -6.17 -4.55 -9.31
N VAL A 88 -6.67 -5.41 -10.19
CA VAL A 88 -6.03 -5.72 -11.48
C VAL A 88 -5.99 -4.49 -12.38
N LYS A 89 -7.11 -3.76 -12.51
CA LYS A 89 -7.16 -2.51 -13.29
C LYS A 89 -6.16 -1.47 -12.80
N LEU A 90 -6.04 -1.29 -11.47
CA LEU A 90 -5.04 -0.39 -10.90
C LEU A 90 -3.62 -0.86 -11.24
N ARG A 91 -3.33 -2.15 -11.05
CA ARG A 91 -2.03 -2.74 -11.38
C ARG A 91 -1.63 -2.55 -12.84
N GLU A 92 -2.56 -2.76 -13.77
CA GLU A 92 -2.34 -2.53 -15.21
C GLU A 92 -2.12 -1.04 -15.50
N SER A 93 -2.90 -0.16 -14.87
CA SER A 93 -2.76 1.29 -15.05
C SER A 93 -1.47 1.87 -14.46
N TRP A 94 -0.90 1.23 -13.44
CA TRP A 94 0.28 1.69 -12.70
C TRP A 94 1.58 0.97 -13.08
N ALA A 95 1.59 0.16 -14.13
CA ALA A 95 2.63 -0.81 -14.48
C ALA A 95 4.03 -0.25 -14.84
N VAL A 96 4.50 0.86 -14.24
CA VAL A 96 5.76 1.51 -14.66
C VAL A 96 6.83 1.64 -13.55
N LEU A 97 6.57 1.45 -12.25
CA LEU A 97 7.60 1.81 -11.24
C LEU A 97 8.33 0.67 -10.50
N ARG A 98 7.87 -0.59 -10.50
CA ARG A 98 8.70 -1.73 -10.04
C ARG A 98 8.53 -3.01 -10.88
N PRO A 99 9.61 -3.80 -11.08
CA PRO A 99 9.52 -5.11 -11.69
C PRO A 99 8.56 -6.01 -10.92
N GLN A 100 7.60 -6.60 -11.63
CA GLN A 100 6.65 -7.53 -11.05
C GLN A 100 7.33 -8.91 -10.93
N PRO A 101 7.19 -9.64 -9.80
CA PRO A 101 7.53 -11.05 -9.80
C PRO A 101 6.67 -11.75 -10.84
N ALA A 102 7.28 -12.61 -11.65
CA ALA A 102 6.59 -13.36 -12.69
C ALA A 102 5.37 -14.06 -12.08
N ALA A 103 4.21 -13.92 -12.73
CA ALA A 103 3.05 -14.73 -12.38
C ALA A 103 3.46 -16.21 -12.46
N PRO A 104 3.21 -17.03 -11.42
CA PRO A 104 3.54 -18.45 -11.50
C PRO A 104 2.66 -19.09 -12.59
N GLY A 105 3.26 -19.40 -13.74
CA GLY A 105 2.79 -20.43 -14.67
C GLY A 105 1.70 -20.08 -15.68
N GLY A 106 1.49 -18.82 -16.06
CA GLY A 106 0.58 -18.46 -17.15
C GLY A 106 1.22 -18.58 -18.53
N SER A 107 1.44 -19.81 -19.03
CA SER A 107 1.74 -20.04 -20.44
C SER A 107 0.48 -19.73 -21.25
N PHE A 108 0.53 -18.67 -22.05
CA PHE A 108 -0.40 -18.51 -23.17
C PHE A 108 0.29 -19.12 -24.39
N ALA A 109 -0.23 -20.28 -24.80
CA ALA A 109 0.01 -20.86 -26.11
C ALA A 109 -0.68 -20.04 -27.20
#